data_AF-A0A7S4VJ46-F1
#
_entry.id   AF-A0A7S4VJ46-F1
#
_cell.length_a   1.000
_cell.length_b   1.000
_cell.length_c   1.000
_cell.angle_alpha   90.00
_cell.angle_beta   90.00
_cell.angle_gamma   90.00
#
_symmetry.space_group_name_H-M   'P 1'
#
loop_
_entity.id
_entity.type
_entity.pdbx_description
1 polymer ?
#
loop_
_entity_poly.entity_id
_entity_poly.type
_entity_poly.pdbx_seq_one_letter_code
_entity_poly.pdbx_strand_id
1 'polypeptide(L)'
;MTRTTDINDEGGHPRRTKFVDDEDDASDISASDEEDGNATQEEEDDEEDDDASSTDDEGDDDDEDDDEEDDDDSISSTSSATDEGYIDPYDEETLPPYACRYCGIHDPASVARCVETGKWLCNSTTQGGGSHIVNHLVRSRSNQVQLHPESPLGDTVLECYNCAGKNAFVLGFVPASSSSVVVLLCRVCVETVPALKDMDWELGQWHPLVQDRKFLPWLVKVPSDKLQLRARDLTQTQINKLEELWKTEPDARFCDLDRPDVVDETELQPTLLQYEDGYHYQNVLAPLVKMEADYDRQVKESLCEESISVRWEKSLAGKNIATFSFGGRHAAESSRIMVGDELRLKLGEGARYLHGKAWEGVGYVKDLIDGEVELEMRQTGGGSGAVPDQITDDYIVEYIWKSTSYDRMQNSLKTFAIDDTSVTGYIYHKLLGHPVEEQRIATARLPATDEDYAVPGLPPLNESQMEAVAAVLQRPMSLIQGPPGTGKTVTSATLVYHLTRQGMGQVLVTAPSNVAVDQLTEKIAATGLRVVRLASKTREATLSSVDHLCLHVMTPLAAGDEFSKLQRLKDEVGELSERDQKKYRTLRSRTEREILQAADVICCTCVGAGDPRLKNFRFRQVLIDEATQAV
;
A
#
# COMPACT_ATOMS: atom_id res chain seq x y z
N MET A 1 52.20 29.83 37.34
CA MET A 1 52.99 30.60 38.30
C MET A 1 53.14 32.02 37.77
N THR A 2 52.77 32.96 38.62
CA THR A 2 52.53 34.39 38.45
C THR A 2 53.81 35.23 38.33
N ARG A 3 53.76 36.34 37.55
CA ARG A 3 54.06 37.74 37.97
C ARG A 3 54.20 38.65 36.72
N THR A 4 53.24 39.53 36.43
CA THR A 4 53.09 40.96 36.83
C THR A 4 54.23 41.92 36.44
N THR A 5 53.86 42.97 35.69
CA THR A 5 54.40 44.33 35.78
C THR A 5 53.27 45.35 35.48
N ASP A 6 52.69 45.83 36.57
CA ASP A 6 52.29 47.21 36.96
C ASP A 6 52.96 48.38 36.17
N ILE A 7 52.49 49.65 36.01
CA ILE A 7 51.42 50.48 36.63
C ILE A 7 51.43 51.94 36.03
N ASN A 8 50.27 52.62 36.07
CA ASN A 8 49.96 54.09 36.11
C ASN A 8 50.08 55.01 34.88
N ASP A 9 49.30 56.10 34.72
CA ASP A 9 47.99 56.62 35.22
C ASP A 9 47.76 58.01 34.57
N GLU A 10 46.51 58.51 34.66
CA GLU A 10 46.01 59.90 34.61
C GLU A 10 45.49 60.54 33.29
N GLY A 11 44.15 60.71 33.25
CA GLY A 11 43.54 62.06 33.32
C GLY A 11 42.66 62.54 32.15
N GLY A 12 41.33 62.69 32.40
CA GLY A 12 40.52 63.78 31.79
C GLY A 12 39.17 63.44 31.13
N HIS A 13 38.07 63.70 31.84
CA HIS A 13 36.70 63.96 31.33
C HIS A 13 36.44 65.49 31.30
N PRO A 14 35.33 66.10 30.75
CA PRO A 14 33.99 65.56 30.39
C PRO A 14 33.25 66.22 29.16
N ARG A 15 31.97 65.82 28.96
CA ARG A 15 30.79 66.43 28.23
C ARG A 15 30.49 65.83 26.84
N ARG A 16 29.34 65.21 26.50
CA ARG A 16 27.89 65.23 26.87
C ARG A 16 27.02 66.18 26.00
N THR A 17 26.19 65.59 25.13
CA THR A 17 24.93 66.10 24.50
C THR A 17 24.16 64.85 24.01
N LYS A 18 23.10 64.35 24.69
CA LYS A 18 21.64 64.69 24.72
C LYS A 18 20.85 64.33 23.43
N PHE A 19 20.01 63.25 23.49
CA PHE A 19 18.51 63.19 23.53
C PHE A 19 17.85 63.38 22.14
N VAL A 20 16.82 62.64 21.70
CA VAL A 20 15.46 62.44 22.28
C VAL A 20 14.82 61.12 21.77
N ASP A 21 13.92 60.60 22.61
CA ASP A 21 13.02 59.44 22.52
C ASP A 21 11.86 59.59 21.50
N ASP A 22 11.12 58.50 21.23
CA ASP A 22 9.64 58.47 21.35
C ASP A 22 9.09 57.04 21.19
N GLU A 23 8.20 56.69 22.12
CA GLU A 23 7.41 55.46 22.27
C GLU A 23 5.99 55.60 21.66
N ASP A 24 5.24 54.50 21.71
CA ASP A 24 3.77 54.32 21.56
C ASP A 24 3.22 54.30 20.12
N ASP A 25 2.27 53.43 19.74
CA ASP A 25 1.13 52.94 20.49
C ASP A 25 0.53 51.64 19.88
N ALA A 26 -0.24 50.91 20.69
CA ALA A 26 -0.99 49.72 20.32
C ALA A 26 -2.47 50.05 20.02
N SER A 27 -3.14 49.26 19.17
CA SER A 27 -4.57 48.96 19.33
C SER A 27 -5.08 47.82 18.42
N ASP A 28 -5.87 46.96 19.06
CA ASP A 28 -6.88 46.04 18.52
C ASP A 28 -7.83 46.68 17.48
N ILE A 29 -8.46 45.85 16.63
CA ILE A 29 -9.94 45.73 16.47
C ILE A 29 -10.33 44.83 15.26
N SER A 30 -11.05 43.75 15.61
CA SER A 30 -12.22 43.07 15.01
C SER A 30 -12.41 42.72 13.52
N ALA A 31 -13.09 41.57 13.39
CA ALA A 31 -13.76 40.94 12.26
C ALA A 31 -14.81 41.76 11.46
N SER A 32 -15.03 41.33 10.21
CA SER A 32 -16.28 41.30 9.41
C SER A 32 -15.93 40.51 8.13
N ASP A 33 -16.53 39.37 7.79
CA ASP A 33 -17.90 39.11 7.31
C ASP A 33 -18.37 40.10 6.24
N GLU A 34 -18.28 39.72 4.96
CA GLU A 34 -19.29 40.04 3.93
C GLU A 34 -19.39 38.88 2.91
N GLU A 35 -20.56 38.23 2.91
CA GLU A 35 -21.15 37.49 1.79
C GLU A 35 -21.71 38.47 0.76
N ASP A 36 -21.70 38.06 -0.51
CA ASP A 36 -22.67 38.32 -1.60
C ASP A 36 -21.89 38.16 -2.92
N GLY A 37 -22.32 37.46 -3.96
CA GLY A 37 -23.66 37.07 -4.35
C GLY A 37 -23.82 37.36 -5.86
N ASN A 38 -23.92 36.27 -6.64
CA ASN A 38 -24.80 36.11 -7.80
C ASN A 38 -24.38 36.50 -9.25
N ALA A 39 -24.74 35.54 -10.14
CA ALA A 39 -25.31 35.64 -11.50
C ALA A 39 -24.44 35.95 -12.74
N THR A 40 -24.19 34.87 -13.50
CA THR A 40 -24.62 34.58 -14.90
C THR A 40 -25.04 35.71 -15.84
N GLN A 41 -24.44 35.73 -17.05
CA GLN A 41 -25.05 35.80 -18.39
C GLN A 41 -23.88 35.74 -19.41
N GLU A 42 -23.77 34.70 -20.25
CA GLU A 42 -24.39 34.57 -21.59
C GLU A 42 -24.16 35.82 -22.46
N GLU A 43 -23.34 35.68 -23.51
CA GLU A 43 -23.62 36.16 -24.87
C GLU A 43 -22.56 35.59 -25.83
N GLU A 44 -23.02 34.68 -26.68
CA GLU A 44 -22.45 34.34 -27.99
C GLU A 44 -22.61 35.56 -28.92
N ASP A 45 -21.67 35.78 -29.84
CA ASP A 45 -22.00 35.89 -31.27
C ASP A 45 -20.73 36.14 -32.12
N ASP A 46 -20.81 35.49 -33.28
CA ASP A 46 -19.85 35.29 -34.35
C ASP A 46 -19.51 36.55 -35.19
N GLU A 47 -18.41 36.48 -35.93
CA GLU A 47 -18.34 36.48 -37.41
C GLU A 47 -17.00 37.06 -37.95
N GLU A 48 -16.75 36.72 -39.23
CA GLU A 48 -15.67 37.15 -40.16
C GLU A 48 -14.41 36.26 -40.15
N ASP A 49 -13.95 35.61 -41.24
CA ASP A 49 -14.15 35.81 -42.68
C ASP A 49 -13.78 34.54 -43.49
N ASP A 50 -14.46 34.40 -44.64
CA ASP A 50 -14.00 33.96 -45.98
C ASP A 50 -12.76 33.07 -46.15
N ASP A 51 -12.89 31.94 -46.85
CA ASP A 51 -12.49 31.88 -48.27
C ASP A 51 -12.83 30.55 -48.97
N ALA A 52 -13.22 30.69 -50.24
CA ALA A 52 -13.70 29.66 -51.14
C ALA A 52 -12.56 28.90 -51.87
N SER A 53 -12.80 27.64 -52.25
CA SER A 53 -12.77 27.22 -53.66
C SER A 53 -12.97 25.71 -53.82
N SER A 54 -14.06 25.36 -54.49
CA SER A 54 -14.27 24.09 -55.18
C SER A 54 -13.71 24.19 -56.61
N THR A 55 -13.16 23.09 -57.11
CA THR A 55 -13.04 22.84 -58.55
C THR A 55 -13.51 21.41 -58.81
N ASP A 56 -14.63 21.32 -59.52
CA ASP A 56 -15.08 20.15 -60.26
C ASP A 56 -14.23 20.02 -61.54
N ASP A 57 -13.92 18.79 -61.96
CA ASP A 57 -13.86 18.46 -63.39
C ASP A 57 -14.19 16.97 -63.58
N GLU A 58 -15.24 16.73 -64.35
CA GLU A 58 -15.69 15.44 -64.87
C GLU A 58 -15.00 15.15 -66.21
N GLY A 59 -14.82 13.88 -66.58
CA GLY A 59 -14.59 13.50 -67.97
C GLY A 59 -13.77 12.23 -68.21
N ASP A 60 -14.42 11.09 -68.05
CA ASP A 60 -14.60 9.98 -69.01
C ASP A 60 -13.45 9.42 -69.90
N ASP A 61 -13.42 8.09 -69.86
CA ASP A 61 -13.36 7.10 -70.97
C ASP A 61 -12.06 6.32 -71.31
N ASP A 62 -12.24 4.99 -71.15
CA ASP A 62 -11.81 3.83 -71.97
C ASP A 62 -10.33 3.39 -71.93
N ASP A 63 -9.94 2.10 -71.90
CA ASP A 63 -10.61 0.79 -71.88
C ASP A 63 -9.52 -0.31 -71.71
N GLU A 64 -9.97 -1.57 -71.56
CA GLU A 64 -9.29 -2.88 -71.76
C GLU A 64 -8.98 -3.71 -70.49
N ASP A 65 -10.03 -4.35 -69.96
CA ASP A 65 -10.34 -5.80 -69.97
C ASP A 65 -9.21 -6.85 -69.78
N ASP A 66 -9.46 -7.78 -68.84
CA ASP A 66 -9.41 -9.24 -69.09
C ASP A 66 -10.10 -9.98 -67.92
N ASP A 67 -11.35 -10.37 -68.16
CA ASP A 67 -12.04 -11.65 -67.91
C ASP A 67 -11.83 -12.44 -66.60
N GLU A 68 -12.93 -12.67 -65.87
CA GLU A 68 -13.53 -14.02 -65.75
C GLU A 68 -15.00 -13.94 -65.27
N GLU A 69 -15.86 -14.69 -65.97
CA GLU A 69 -17.32 -14.55 -66.11
C GLU A 69 -18.18 -15.09 -64.94
N ASP A 70 -19.42 -14.59 -65.00
CA ASP A 70 -20.63 -14.81 -64.20
C ASP A 70 -21.14 -16.26 -64.05
N ASP A 71 -21.98 -16.48 -63.03
CA ASP A 71 -23.28 -17.14 -63.24
C ASP A 71 -24.27 -16.79 -62.12
N ASP A 72 -25.40 -16.23 -62.55
CA ASP A 72 -26.63 -15.97 -61.79
C ASP A 72 -27.47 -17.25 -61.66
N ASP A 73 -28.43 -17.17 -60.75
CA ASP A 73 -29.77 -17.75 -60.79
C ASP A 73 -30.17 -18.90 -59.82
N SER A 74 -31.10 -18.47 -58.95
CA SER A 74 -32.15 -19.15 -58.18
C SER A 74 -32.32 -20.68 -58.26
N ILE A 75 -32.48 -21.36 -57.10
CA ILE A 75 -33.72 -22.04 -56.66
C ILE A 75 -33.59 -22.74 -55.28
N SER A 76 -34.53 -22.43 -54.38
CA SER A 76 -35.24 -23.35 -53.47
C SER A 76 -34.47 -24.52 -52.82
N SER A 77 -34.21 -24.40 -51.52
CA SER A 77 -34.25 -25.55 -50.61
C SER A 77 -35.15 -25.27 -49.42
N THR A 78 -36.32 -25.90 -49.44
CA THR A 78 -37.20 -26.11 -48.30
C THR A 78 -36.40 -26.75 -47.16
N SER A 79 -36.36 -26.12 -46.00
CA SER A 79 -36.08 -26.82 -44.73
C SER A 79 -36.96 -26.26 -43.63
N SER A 80 -38.05 -26.96 -43.37
CA SER A 80 -38.76 -26.94 -42.11
C SER A 80 -37.82 -27.40 -40.98
N ALA A 81 -37.38 -26.48 -40.14
CA ALA A 81 -36.96 -26.74 -38.76
C ALA A 81 -37.00 -25.41 -37.98
N THR A 82 -37.95 -25.32 -37.05
CA THR A 82 -38.06 -24.37 -35.94
C THR A 82 -37.00 -23.26 -35.86
N ASP A 83 -37.43 -22.05 -36.23
CA ASP A 83 -36.80 -20.77 -35.92
C ASP A 83 -36.82 -20.58 -34.39
N GLU A 84 -35.74 -20.99 -33.71
CA GLU A 84 -35.44 -20.50 -32.36
C GLU A 84 -34.81 -19.12 -32.52
N GLY A 85 -35.58 -18.08 -32.18
CA GLY A 85 -35.19 -16.68 -32.37
C GLY A 85 -33.77 -16.39 -31.90
N TYR A 86 -32.92 -15.95 -32.83
CA TYR A 86 -31.56 -15.51 -32.53
C TYR A 86 -31.61 -14.27 -31.63
N ILE A 87 -31.12 -14.40 -30.40
CA ILE A 87 -30.94 -13.29 -29.45
C ILE A 87 -29.52 -12.79 -29.59
N ASP A 88 -29.34 -11.54 -30.02
CA ASP A 88 -28.03 -10.89 -30.12
C ASP A 88 -27.47 -10.69 -28.70
N PRO A 89 -26.32 -11.29 -28.36
CA PRO A 89 -25.73 -11.11 -27.04
C PRO A 89 -25.34 -9.66 -26.77
N TYR A 90 -25.16 -8.77 -27.75
CA TYR A 90 -24.85 -7.35 -27.53
C TYR A 90 -26.10 -6.49 -27.30
N ASP A 91 -27.29 -6.98 -27.64
CA ASP A 91 -28.56 -6.31 -27.39
C ASP A 91 -29.14 -6.71 -26.01
N GLU A 92 -28.71 -5.98 -24.98
CA GLU A 92 -29.02 -6.28 -23.58
C GLU A 92 -30.49 -6.12 -23.18
N GLU A 93 -31.32 -5.45 -23.99
CA GLU A 93 -32.75 -5.33 -23.72
C GLU A 93 -33.50 -6.62 -24.08
N THR A 94 -32.92 -7.42 -24.97
CA THR A 94 -33.49 -8.70 -25.43
C THR A 94 -33.03 -9.90 -24.60
N LEU A 95 -31.99 -9.74 -23.77
CA LEU A 95 -31.46 -10.81 -22.94
C LEU A 95 -32.35 -11.13 -21.73
N PRO A 96 -32.51 -12.41 -21.37
CA PRO A 96 -33.24 -12.79 -20.17
C PRO A 96 -32.49 -12.30 -18.90
N PRO A 97 -33.22 -12.08 -17.79
CA PRO A 97 -32.63 -11.52 -16.55
C PRO A 97 -31.57 -12.42 -15.91
N TYR A 98 -31.50 -13.70 -16.29
CA TYR A 98 -30.52 -14.68 -15.82
C TYR A 98 -29.34 -14.89 -16.79
N ALA A 99 -29.23 -14.06 -17.84
CA ALA A 99 -28.10 -14.11 -18.74
C ALA A 99 -26.78 -13.78 -18.02
N CYS A 100 -25.70 -14.41 -18.45
CA CYS A 100 -24.37 -14.17 -17.93
C CYS A 100 -24.00 -12.69 -18.12
N ARG A 101 -23.75 -12.01 -17.01
CA ARG A 101 -23.46 -10.57 -17.00
C ARG A 101 -22.15 -10.17 -17.68
N TYR A 102 -21.28 -11.13 -17.97
CA TYR A 102 -20.14 -10.94 -18.85
C TYR A 102 -20.56 -11.15 -20.31
N CYS A 103 -20.71 -12.40 -20.74
CA CYS A 103 -20.76 -12.75 -22.17
C CYS A 103 -22.17 -12.94 -22.77
N GLY A 104 -23.23 -12.80 -21.98
CA GLY A 104 -24.61 -12.95 -22.44
C GLY A 104 -25.13 -14.38 -22.57
N ILE A 105 -24.32 -15.41 -22.26
CA ILE A 105 -24.78 -16.82 -22.25
C ILE A 105 -25.93 -16.99 -21.26
N HIS A 106 -27.04 -17.56 -21.71
CA HIS A 106 -28.27 -17.69 -20.95
C HIS A 106 -28.89 -19.10 -21.05
N ASP A 107 -28.09 -20.15 -21.26
CA ASP A 107 -28.59 -21.52 -21.07
C ASP A 107 -28.82 -21.77 -19.56
N PRO A 108 -30.07 -22.07 -19.12
CA PRO A 108 -30.40 -22.34 -17.72
C PRO A 108 -29.51 -23.38 -17.04
N ALA A 109 -28.99 -24.37 -17.78
CA ALA A 109 -28.14 -25.40 -17.21
C ALA A 109 -26.68 -24.94 -17.03
N SER A 110 -26.30 -23.81 -17.64
CA SER A 110 -24.93 -23.30 -17.68
C SER A 110 -24.71 -22.03 -16.86
N VAL A 111 -25.77 -21.44 -16.30
CA VAL A 111 -25.71 -20.23 -15.47
C VAL A 111 -25.97 -20.54 -14.00
N ALA A 112 -25.33 -19.77 -13.13
CA ALA A 112 -25.57 -19.77 -11.70
C ALA A 112 -25.55 -18.33 -11.17
N ARG A 113 -26.26 -18.09 -10.07
CA ARG A 113 -26.39 -16.78 -9.45
C ARG A 113 -25.47 -16.67 -8.24
N CYS A 114 -24.69 -15.60 -8.16
CA CYS A 114 -24.06 -15.19 -6.92
C CYS A 114 -25.13 -14.57 -6.01
N VAL A 115 -25.32 -15.12 -4.81
CA VAL A 115 -26.40 -14.69 -3.92
C VAL A 115 -26.14 -13.28 -3.38
N GLU A 116 -24.89 -12.98 -3.07
CA GLU A 116 -24.48 -11.71 -2.46
C GLU A 116 -24.60 -10.53 -3.44
N THR A 117 -24.20 -10.70 -4.71
CA THR A 117 -24.26 -9.64 -5.73
C THR A 117 -25.54 -9.68 -6.56
N GLY A 118 -26.28 -10.79 -6.49
CA GLY A 118 -27.47 -11.05 -7.28
C GLY A 118 -27.22 -11.36 -8.76
N LYS A 119 -25.96 -11.32 -9.23
CA LYS A 119 -25.58 -11.43 -10.65
C LYS A 119 -25.55 -12.88 -11.12
N TRP A 120 -26.04 -13.10 -12.35
CA TRP A 120 -26.00 -14.39 -13.02
C TRP A 120 -24.77 -14.50 -13.92
N LEU A 121 -24.08 -15.63 -13.85
CA LEU A 121 -22.84 -15.87 -14.59
C LEU A 121 -22.76 -17.33 -15.05
N CYS A 122 -22.16 -17.54 -16.21
CA CYS A 122 -22.01 -18.87 -16.78
C CYS A 122 -20.75 -19.60 -16.31
N ASN A 123 -20.68 -20.89 -16.61
CA ASN A 123 -19.52 -21.74 -16.33
C ASN A 123 -18.53 -21.86 -17.52
N SER A 124 -18.50 -20.89 -18.45
CA SER A 124 -17.47 -20.82 -19.52
C SER A 124 -16.20 -20.11 -19.06
N THR A 125 -15.07 -20.45 -19.65
CA THR A 125 -13.74 -19.90 -19.33
C THR A 125 -13.25 -18.93 -20.38
N THR A 126 -12.65 -17.80 -19.97
CA THR A 126 -11.85 -16.93 -20.85
C THR A 126 -10.44 -17.49 -21.04
N GLN A 127 -9.76 -17.11 -22.14
CA GLN A 127 -8.39 -17.56 -22.41
C GLN A 127 -7.45 -17.17 -21.24
N GLY A 128 -6.91 -18.17 -20.53
CA GLY A 128 -6.01 -17.98 -19.38
C GLY A 128 -6.70 -17.74 -18.02
N GLY A 129 -8.03 -17.66 -17.97
CA GLY A 129 -8.83 -17.34 -16.78
C GLY A 129 -9.59 -18.54 -16.16
N GLY A 130 -10.28 -18.29 -15.05
CA GLY A 130 -11.29 -19.21 -14.51
C GLY A 130 -12.63 -19.08 -15.23
N SER A 131 -13.62 -19.89 -14.86
CA SER A 131 -14.99 -19.72 -15.37
C SER A 131 -15.58 -18.36 -14.95
N HIS A 132 -16.52 -17.79 -15.70
CA HIS A 132 -17.09 -16.48 -15.39
C HIS A 132 -17.66 -16.39 -13.96
N ILE A 133 -18.43 -17.39 -13.52
CA ILE A 133 -18.94 -17.44 -12.15
C ILE A 133 -17.81 -17.53 -11.11
N VAL A 134 -16.79 -18.36 -11.32
CA VAL A 134 -15.67 -18.48 -10.37
C VAL A 134 -14.82 -17.21 -10.33
N ASN A 135 -14.56 -16.58 -11.48
CA ASN A 135 -13.81 -15.34 -11.56
C ASN A 135 -14.51 -14.21 -10.80
N HIS A 136 -15.83 -14.08 -10.98
CA HIS A 136 -16.62 -13.11 -10.23
C HIS A 136 -16.61 -13.39 -8.73
N LEU A 137 -16.91 -14.61 -8.28
CA LEU A 137 -16.93 -14.95 -6.85
C LEU A 137 -15.60 -14.59 -6.17
N VAL A 138 -14.47 -14.82 -6.85
CA VAL A 138 -13.15 -14.45 -6.34
C VAL A 138 -12.98 -12.92 -6.29
N ARG A 139 -13.38 -12.19 -7.33
CA ARG A 139 -13.21 -10.72 -7.42
C ARG A 139 -14.16 -9.95 -6.51
N SER A 140 -15.41 -10.37 -6.42
CA SER A 140 -16.44 -9.80 -5.55
C SER A 140 -16.34 -10.29 -4.10
N ARG A 141 -15.40 -11.20 -3.80
CA ARG A 141 -15.24 -11.87 -2.49
C ARG A 141 -16.52 -12.56 -2.01
N SER A 142 -17.34 -12.99 -2.94
CA SER A 142 -18.58 -13.72 -2.66
C SER A 142 -18.32 -15.22 -2.65
N ASN A 143 -19.15 -15.98 -1.94
CA ASN A 143 -18.96 -17.41 -1.80
C ASN A 143 -20.25 -18.23 -1.87
N GLN A 144 -21.42 -17.61 -1.93
CA GLN A 144 -22.70 -18.30 -2.02
C GLN A 144 -23.21 -18.34 -3.46
N VAL A 145 -23.65 -19.53 -3.87
CA VAL A 145 -24.11 -19.80 -5.23
C VAL A 145 -25.48 -20.44 -5.20
N GLN A 146 -26.38 -19.92 -6.04
CA GLN A 146 -27.72 -20.44 -6.27
C GLN A 146 -27.82 -20.93 -7.72
N LEU A 147 -28.40 -22.12 -7.89
CA LEU A 147 -28.64 -22.71 -9.21
C LEU A 147 -29.92 -22.18 -9.85
N HIS A 148 -30.00 -22.25 -11.18
CA HIS A 148 -31.21 -21.84 -11.90
C HIS A 148 -32.42 -22.74 -11.57
N PRO A 149 -33.66 -22.22 -11.52
CA PRO A 149 -34.87 -23.01 -11.29
C PRO A 149 -35.08 -24.16 -12.28
N GLU A 150 -34.65 -23.98 -13.54
CA GLU A 150 -34.71 -25.00 -14.60
C GLU A 150 -33.41 -25.82 -14.71
N SER A 151 -32.47 -25.64 -13.79
CA SER A 151 -31.26 -26.48 -13.74
C SER A 151 -31.63 -27.93 -13.34
N PRO A 152 -30.75 -28.91 -13.59
CA PRO A 152 -31.00 -30.31 -13.21
C PRO A 152 -31.29 -30.54 -11.72
N LEU A 153 -30.92 -29.58 -10.85
CA LEU A 153 -31.11 -29.64 -9.40
C LEU A 153 -32.10 -28.59 -8.88
N GLY A 154 -32.75 -27.84 -9.77
CA GLY A 154 -33.75 -26.83 -9.42
C GLY A 154 -33.18 -25.59 -8.72
N ASP A 155 -34.08 -24.77 -8.17
CA ASP A 155 -33.76 -23.53 -7.45
C ASP A 155 -33.19 -23.83 -6.06
N THR A 156 -31.89 -24.12 -6.00
CA THR A 156 -31.21 -24.53 -4.77
C THR A 156 -29.98 -23.66 -4.51
N VAL A 157 -29.87 -23.14 -3.28
CA VAL A 157 -28.64 -22.54 -2.77
C VAL A 157 -27.71 -23.65 -2.29
N LEU A 158 -26.48 -23.66 -2.76
CA LEU A 158 -25.52 -24.70 -2.40
C LEU A 158 -25.11 -24.57 -0.94
N GLU A 159 -25.37 -25.61 -0.15
CA GLU A 159 -25.01 -25.63 1.27
C GLU A 159 -24.58 -27.02 1.74
N CYS A 160 -23.81 -27.04 2.83
CA CYS A 160 -23.38 -28.27 3.49
C CYS A 160 -24.58 -28.90 4.19
N TYR A 161 -24.87 -30.17 3.88
CA TYR A 161 -25.96 -30.92 4.49
C TYR A 161 -25.88 -30.97 6.04
N ASN A 162 -24.68 -30.98 6.61
CA ASN A 162 -24.49 -31.11 8.06
C ASN A 162 -24.51 -29.78 8.83
N CYS A 163 -23.81 -28.75 8.34
CA CYS A 163 -23.65 -27.47 9.06
C CYS A 163 -24.37 -26.29 8.41
N ALA A 164 -25.07 -26.51 7.30
CA ALA A 164 -25.68 -25.47 6.47
C ALA A 164 -24.71 -24.38 5.97
N GLY A 165 -23.40 -24.64 6.01
CA GLY A 165 -22.39 -23.71 5.49
C GLY A 165 -22.50 -23.56 3.97
N LYS A 166 -22.56 -22.33 3.47
CA LYS A 166 -22.91 -22.00 2.07
C LYS A 166 -21.74 -21.62 1.16
N ASN A 167 -20.52 -21.66 1.69
CA ASN A 167 -19.33 -21.27 0.94
C ASN A 167 -18.97 -22.35 -0.09
N ALA A 168 -19.24 -22.07 -1.37
CA ALA A 168 -19.06 -22.98 -2.50
C ALA A 168 -17.62 -23.46 -2.67
N PHE A 169 -16.61 -22.69 -2.24
CA PHE A 169 -15.19 -23.06 -2.35
C PHE A 169 -14.76 -24.16 -1.36
N VAL A 170 -15.52 -24.35 -0.28
CA VAL A 170 -15.23 -25.39 0.73
C VAL A 170 -16.20 -26.56 0.66
N LEU A 171 -17.23 -26.45 -0.18
CA LEU A 171 -18.17 -27.53 -0.47
C LEU A 171 -17.55 -28.53 -1.43
N GLY A 172 -17.90 -29.79 -1.21
CA GLY A 172 -17.64 -30.89 -2.11
C GLY A 172 -18.78 -31.88 -2.03
N PHE A 173 -18.78 -32.82 -2.97
CA PHE A 173 -19.72 -33.93 -2.96
C PHE A 173 -19.04 -35.20 -2.45
N VAL A 174 -19.83 -36.04 -1.80
CA VAL A 174 -19.45 -37.39 -1.39
C VAL A 174 -20.48 -38.37 -1.96
N PRO A 175 -20.05 -39.48 -2.60
CA PRO A 175 -20.96 -40.50 -3.06
C PRO A 175 -21.46 -41.38 -1.90
N ALA A 176 -22.72 -41.81 -1.97
CA ALA A 176 -23.27 -42.83 -1.07
C ALA A 176 -22.81 -44.23 -1.49
N SER A 177 -22.50 -45.11 -0.52
CA SER A 177 -21.88 -46.42 -0.76
C SER A 177 -22.77 -47.42 -1.54
N SER A 178 -24.08 -47.16 -1.63
CA SER A 178 -25.07 -48.08 -2.17
C SER A 178 -26.08 -47.44 -3.14
N SER A 179 -25.91 -46.16 -3.48
CA SER A 179 -26.83 -45.44 -4.37
C SER A 179 -26.11 -44.40 -5.23
N SER A 180 -26.70 -44.02 -6.37
CA SER A 180 -26.19 -42.92 -7.23
C SER A 180 -26.46 -41.52 -6.64
N VAL A 181 -26.76 -41.43 -5.35
CA VAL A 181 -27.03 -40.19 -4.64
C VAL A 181 -25.71 -39.57 -4.19
N VAL A 182 -25.56 -38.27 -4.41
CA VAL A 182 -24.44 -37.47 -3.93
C VAL A 182 -24.91 -36.54 -2.83
N VAL A 183 -24.08 -36.34 -1.80
CA VAL A 183 -24.37 -35.43 -0.69
C VAL A 183 -23.34 -34.31 -0.66
N LEU A 184 -23.80 -33.06 -0.49
CA LEU A 184 -22.92 -31.90 -0.36
C LEU A 184 -22.45 -31.77 1.09
N LEU A 185 -21.14 -31.81 1.29
CA LEU A 185 -20.51 -31.64 2.60
C LEU A 185 -19.32 -30.68 2.49
N CYS A 186 -19.16 -29.81 3.49
CA CYS A 186 -17.97 -28.99 3.58
C CYS A 186 -16.78 -29.82 4.06
N ARG A 187 -15.58 -29.46 3.58
CA ARG A 187 -14.31 -30.13 3.93
C ARG A 187 -14.13 -30.31 5.45
N VAL A 188 -14.48 -29.28 6.23
CA VAL A 188 -14.35 -29.27 7.69
C VAL A 188 -15.23 -30.35 8.32
N CYS A 189 -16.50 -30.46 7.92
CA CYS A 189 -17.41 -31.45 8.49
C CYS A 189 -16.91 -32.88 8.23
N VAL A 190 -16.39 -33.15 7.03
CA VAL A 190 -15.83 -34.47 6.66
C VAL A 190 -14.65 -34.86 7.56
N GLU A 191 -13.81 -33.89 7.94
CA GLU A 191 -12.62 -34.14 8.74
C GLU A 191 -12.90 -34.17 10.24
N THR A 192 -13.83 -33.34 10.74
CA THR A 192 -13.99 -33.09 12.18
C THR A 192 -15.21 -33.76 12.82
N VAL A 193 -16.22 -34.21 12.07
CA VAL A 193 -17.47 -34.75 12.63
C VAL A 193 -17.46 -36.29 12.56
N PRO A 194 -17.21 -36.99 13.68
CA PRO A 194 -17.09 -38.46 13.67
C PRO A 194 -18.40 -39.16 13.35
N ALA A 195 -19.54 -38.56 13.72
CA ALA A 195 -20.88 -39.11 13.48
C ALA A 195 -21.23 -39.27 11.99
N LEU A 196 -20.53 -38.57 11.08
CA LEU A 196 -20.70 -38.75 9.64
C LEU A 196 -20.15 -40.10 9.15
N LYS A 197 -19.26 -40.75 9.92
CA LYS A 197 -18.69 -42.07 9.59
C LYS A 197 -19.67 -43.22 9.80
N ASP A 198 -20.71 -42.99 10.59
CA ASP A 198 -21.78 -43.96 10.85
C ASP A 198 -22.90 -43.90 9.80
N MET A 199 -22.81 -42.95 8.85
CA MET A 199 -23.69 -42.87 7.69
C MET A 199 -23.13 -43.71 6.54
N ASP A 200 -23.98 -44.21 5.63
CA ASP A 200 -23.60 -44.99 4.45
C ASP A 200 -22.94 -44.13 3.33
N TRP A 201 -21.95 -43.31 3.68
CA TRP A 201 -21.26 -42.39 2.77
C TRP A 201 -19.76 -42.67 2.69
N GLU A 202 -19.19 -42.60 1.49
CA GLU A 202 -17.77 -42.85 1.27
C GLU A 202 -16.94 -41.58 1.49
N LEU A 203 -16.84 -41.11 2.75
CA LEU A 203 -16.17 -39.85 3.12
C LEU A 203 -14.72 -39.70 2.58
N GLY A 204 -14.04 -40.82 2.29
CA GLY A 204 -12.71 -40.83 1.68
C GLY A 204 -12.69 -40.38 0.20
N GLN A 205 -13.85 -40.35 -0.47
CA GLN A 205 -14.03 -39.87 -1.85
C GLN A 205 -14.69 -38.49 -1.89
N TRP A 206 -14.27 -37.60 -0.99
CA TRP A 206 -14.71 -36.21 -1.06
C TRP A 206 -14.06 -35.50 -2.25
N HIS A 207 -14.88 -34.88 -3.10
CA HIS A 207 -14.43 -34.13 -4.27
C HIS A 207 -14.97 -32.69 -4.23
N PRO A 208 -14.11 -31.66 -4.41
CA PRO A 208 -14.54 -30.27 -4.38
C PRO A 208 -15.50 -29.94 -5.53
N LEU A 209 -16.45 -29.03 -5.28
CA LEU A 209 -17.41 -28.58 -6.30
C LEU A 209 -16.79 -27.68 -7.38
N VAL A 210 -15.69 -27.00 -7.03
CA VAL A 210 -14.89 -26.19 -7.95
C VAL A 210 -13.58 -26.91 -8.23
N GLN A 211 -13.31 -27.22 -9.50
CA GLN A 211 -12.11 -27.89 -9.98
C GLN A 211 -11.58 -27.16 -11.21
N ASP A 212 -10.27 -27.00 -11.33
CA ASP A 212 -9.63 -26.26 -12.43
C ASP A 212 -10.27 -24.89 -12.70
N ARG A 213 -10.62 -24.17 -11.62
CA ARG A 213 -11.27 -22.84 -11.64
C ARG A 213 -12.66 -22.80 -12.32
N LYS A 214 -13.36 -23.93 -12.39
CA LYS A 214 -14.75 -24.04 -12.88
C LYS A 214 -15.59 -24.91 -11.97
N PHE A 215 -16.91 -24.73 -12.00
CA PHE A 215 -17.81 -25.67 -11.33
C PHE A 215 -17.85 -27.01 -12.08
N LEU A 216 -18.13 -28.08 -11.35
CA LEU A 216 -18.30 -29.40 -11.93
C LEU A 216 -19.41 -29.39 -13.01
N PRO A 217 -19.19 -30.00 -14.19
CA PRO A 217 -20.13 -29.92 -15.31
C PRO A 217 -21.52 -30.50 -15.04
N TRP A 218 -21.65 -31.45 -14.11
CA TRP A 218 -22.94 -32.02 -13.73
C TRP A 218 -23.75 -31.09 -12.81
N LEU A 219 -23.07 -30.14 -12.16
CA LEU A 219 -23.66 -29.15 -11.26
C LEU A 219 -24.03 -27.87 -12.02
N VAL A 220 -23.06 -27.32 -12.76
CA VAL A 220 -23.28 -26.21 -13.71
C VAL A 220 -22.62 -26.61 -15.02
N LYS A 221 -23.41 -26.83 -16.08
CA LYS A 221 -22.89 -27.30 -17.37
C LYS A 221 -21.95 -26.27 -17.97
N VAL A 222 -20.86 -26.75 -18.57
CA VAL A 222 -20.03 -25.89 -19.41
C VAL A 222 -20.79 -25.65 -20.73
N PRO A 223 -20.99 -24.39 -21.16
CA PRO A 223 -21.66 -24.08 -22.42
C PRO A 223 -20.98 -24.78 -23.61
N SER A 224 -21.76 -25.21 -24.60
CA SER A 224 -21.21 -25.83 -25.82
C SER A 224 -20.38 -24.83 -26.64
N ASP A 225 -19.44 -25.33 -27.45
CA ASP A 225 -18.59 -24.48 -28.31
C ASP A 225 -19.41 -23.58 -29.24
N LYS A 226 -20.57 -24.07 -29.72
CA LYS A 226 -21.50 -23.29 -30.55
C LYS A 226 -22.10 -22.09 -29.80
N LEU A 227 -22.38 -22.24 -28.50
CA LEU A 227 -22.88 -21.15 -27.66
C LEU A 227 -21.76 -20.16 -27.32
N GLN A 228 -20.54 -20.65 -27.09
CA GLN A 228 -19.40 -19.78 -26.80
C GLN A 228 -18.99 -18.94 -28.01
N LEU A 229 -19.00 -19.51 -29.23
CA LEU A 229 -18.77 -18.79 -30.49
C LEU A 229 -19.80 -17.68 -30.77
N ARG A 230 -21.00 -17.80 -30.19
CA ARG A 230 -22.09 -16.83 -30.33
C ARG A 230 -22.20 -15.89 -29.14
N ALA A 231 -21.41 -16.08 -28.09
CA ALA A 231 -21.39 -15.21 -26.93
C ALA A 231 -20.48 -13.99 -27.21
N ARG A 232 -20.56 -12.95 -26.37
CA ARG A 232 -19.61 -11.83 -26.49
C ARG A 232 -18.19 -12.33 -26.30
N ASP A 233 -17.31 -11.94 -27.21
CA ASP A 233 -15.88 -12.16 -27.02
C ASP A 233 -15.33 -11.09 -26.08
N LEU A 234 -14.83 -11.54 -24.93
CA LEU A 234 -14.39 -10.70 -23.83
C LEU A 234 -12.95 -10.97 -23.50
N THR A 235 -12.15 -9.92 -23.53
CA THR A 235 -10.81 -9.96 -22.97
C THR A 235 -10.86 -9.99 -21.44
N GLN A 236 -9.84 -10.57 -20.82
CA GLN A 236 -9.71 -10.55 -19.37
C GLN A 236 -9.66 -9.10 -18.83
N THR A 237 -9.09 -8.16 -19.59
CA THR A 237 -9.03 -6.73 -19.24
C THR A 237 -10.42 -6.11 -19.16
N GLN A 238 -11.29 -6.37 -20.13
CA GLN A 238 -12.68 -5.87 -20.11
C GLN A 238 -13.47 -6.43 -18.93
N ILE A 239 -13.29 -7.72 -18.60
CA ILE A 239 -13.90 -8.31 -17.40
C ILE A 239 -13.41 -7.61 -16.13
N ASN A 240 -12.11 -7.30 -16.05
CA ASN A 240 -11.56 -6.61 -14.89
C ASN A 240 -12.12 -5.19 -14.74
N LYS A 241 -12.23 -4.43 -15.83
CA LYS A 241 -12.83 -3.11 -15.83
C LYS A 241 -14.30 -3.15 -15.38
N LEU A 242 -15.06 -4.13 -15.87
CA LEU A 242 -16.47 -4.28 -15.50
C LEU A 242 -16.66 -4.63 -14.02
N GLU A 243 -15.79 -5.48 -13.47
CA GLU A 243 -15.77 -5.78 -12.04
C GLU A 243 -15.42 -4.58 -11.17
N GLU A 244 -14.51 -3.72 -11.64
CA GLU A 244 -14.17 -2.48 -10.94
C GLU A 244 -15.35 -1.50 -10.98
N LEU A 245 -15.98 -1.34 -12.14
CA LEU A 245 -17.16 -0.51 -12.33
C LEU A 245 -18.31 -0.97 -11.43
N TRP A 246 -18.50 -2.29 -11.23
CA TRP A 246 -19.51 -2.81 -10.31
C TRP A 246 -19.30 -2.48 -8.83
N LYS A 247 -18.11 -2.02 -8.42
CA LYS A 247 -17.90 -1.55 -7.05
C LYS A 247 -18.60 -0.21 -6.78
N THR A 248 -18.68 0.65 -7.79
CA THR A 248 -19.31 1.97 -7.70
C THR A 248 -20.72 1.96 -8.27
N GLU A 249 -20.94 1.25 -9.38
CA GLU A 249 -22.19 1.14 -10.12
C GLU A 249 -22.61 -0.34 -10.26
N PRO A 250 -23.30 -0.94 -9.26
CA PRO A 250 -23.60 -2.37 -9.22
C PRO A 250 -24.44 -2.91 -10.39
N ASP A 251 -25.20 -2.04 -11.04
CA ASP A 251 -26.09 -2.37 -12.16
C ASP A 251 -25.46 -2.10 -13.54
N ALA A 252 -24.19 -1.66 -13.58
CA ALA A 252 -23.49 -1.38 -14.83
C ALA A 252 -23.45 -2.59 -15.77
N ARG A 253 -23.50 -2.30 -17.05
CA ARG A 253 -23.63 -3.22 -18.18
C ARG A 253 -22.34 -3.25 -18.98
N PHE A 254 -22.24 -4.19 -19.93
CA PHE A 254 -21.04 -4.28 -20.76
C PHE A 254 -20.82 -3.03 -21.61
N CYS A 255 -21.90 -2.45 -22.16
CA CYS A 255 -21.86 -1.21 -22.93
C CYS A 255 -21.37 0.01 -22.12
N ASP A 256 -21.46 -0.04 -20.78
CA ASP A 256 -20.99 1.04 -19.93
C ASP A 256 -19.45 1.12 -19.88
N LEU A 257 -18.75 0.08 -20.36
CA LEU A 257 -17.29 0.11 -20.51
C LEU A 257 -16.82 1.10 -21.58
N ASP A 258 -17.69 1.45 -22.53
CA ASP A 258 -17.37 2.38 -23.63
C ASP A 258 -17.65 3.85 -23.24
N ARG A 259 -18.15 4.11 -22.01
CA ARG A 259 -18.42 5.47 -21.54
C ARG A 259 -17.12 6.27 -21.38
N PRO A 260 -17.04 7.54 -21.81
CA PRO A 260 -15.81 8.34 -21.75
C PRO A 260 -15.23 8.46 -20.33
N ASP A 261 -16.08 8.50 -19.30
CA ASP A 261 -15.70 8.54 -17.87
C ASP A 261 -15.18 7.20 -17.33
N VAL A 262 -15.44 6.09 -18.04
CA VAL A 262 -14.94 4.73 -17.73
C VAL A 262 -13.70 4.38 -18.57
N VAL A 263 -13.56 5.01 -19.73
CA VAL A 263 -12.40 4.89 -20.63
C VAL A 263 -11.18 5.66 -20.08
N ASP A 264 -11.36 6.57 -19.12
CA ASP A 264 -10.33 7.49 -18.61
C ASP A 264 -9.56 6.99 -17.36
N GLU A 265 -9.33 5.68 -17.25
CA GLU A 265 -8.21 5.20 -16.45
C GLU A 265 -6.97 5.21 -17.34
N THR A 266 -6.24 6.33 -17.30
CA THR A 266 -4.81 6.49 -17.63
C THR A 266 -4.16 5.17 -18.03
N GLU A 267 -3.96 4.94 -19.34
CA GLU A 267 -3.02 3.92 -19.78
C GLU A 267 -1.71 4.19 -19.03
N LEU A 268 -1.41 3.33 -18.05
CA LEU A 268 -0.22 3.50 -17.24
C LEU A 268 0.97 3.48 -18.18
N GLN A 269 1.71 4.58 -18.17
CA GLN A 269 2.91 4.64 -18.98
C GLN A 269 3.90 3.62 -18.45
N PRO A 270 4.50 2.79 -19.32
CA PRO A 270 5.53 1.86 -18.90
C PRO A 270 6.73 2.63 -18.36
N THR A 271 7.45 2.04 -17.41
CA THR A 271 8.72 2.62 -16.96
C THR A 271 9.73 2.65 -18.10
N LEU A 272 10.48 3.75 -18.16
CA LEU A 272 11.43 4.01 -19.23
C LEU A 272 12.88 3.87 -18.74
N LEU A 273 13.78 3.58 -19.67
CA LEU A 273 15.23 3.63 -19.41
C LEU A 273 15.77 5.08 -19.38
N GLN A 274 15.06 5.98 -20.05
CA GLN A 274 15.38 7.39 -20.13
C GLN A 274 14.10 8.21 -19.99
N TYR A 275 14.16 9.26 -19.18
CA TYR A 275 13.08 10.21 -18.97
C TYR A 275 13.51 11.58 -19.50
N GLU A 276 12.57 12.49 -19.75
CA GLU A 276 12.90 13.82 -20.29
C GLU A 276 13.34 14.77 -19.18
N ASP A 277 12.62 14.75 -18.06
CA ASP A 277 12.87 15.56 -16.88
C ASP A 277 12.24 14.89 -15.63
N GLY A 278 12.36 15.55 -14.49
CA GLY A 278 11.77 15.10 -13.23
C GLY A 278 10.25 15.07 -13.23
N TYR A 279 9.57 15.90 -14.04
CA TYR A 279 8.12 15.88 -14.18
C TYR A 279 7.66 14.64 -14.94
N HIS A 280 8.32 14.30 -16.05
CA HIS A 280 8.07 13.06 -16.79
C HIS A 280 8.31 11.85 -15.88
N TYR A 281 9.43 11.83 -15.13
CA TYR A 281 9.71 10.76 -14.16
C TYR A 281 8.59 10.63 -13.10
N GLN A 282 8.14 11.75 -12.54
CA GLN A 282 7.04 11.77 -11.57
C GLN A 282 5.72 11.28 -12.20
N ASN A 283 5.38 11.74 -13.40
CA ASN A 283 4.12 11.39 -14.07
C ASN A 283 4.03 9.89 -14.39
N VAL A 284 5.16 9.23 -14.65
CA VAL A 284 5.21 7.78 -14.86
C VAL A 284 5.17 7.01 -13.53
N LEU A 285 5.96 7.40 -12.52
CA LEU A 285 6.08 6.61 -11.29
C LEU A 285 5.00 6.90 -10.23
N ALA A 286 4.48 8.13 -10.15
CA ALA A 286 3.49 8.49 -9.14
C ALA A 286 2.19 7.68 -9.25
N PRO A 287 1.63 7.43 -10.46
CA PRO A 287 0.48 6.53 -10.61
C PRO A 287 0.78 5.10 -10.15
N LEU A 288 1.98 4.57 -10.43
CA LEU A 288 2.38 3.21 -9.98
C LEU A 288 2.40 3.11 -8.45
N VAL A 289 2.99 4.12 -7.78
CA VAL A 289 3.01 4.19 -6.31
C VAL A 289 1.59 4.31 -5.75
N LYS A 290 0.71 5.08 -6.41
CA LYS A 290 -0.70 5.22 -6.01
C LYS A 290 -1.44 3.89 -6.13
N MET A 291 -1.28 3.17 -7.23
CA MET A 291 -1.91 1.87 -7.40
C MET A 291 -1.45 0.85 -6.37
N GLU A 292 -0.15 0.79 -6.06
CA GLU A 292 0.34 -0.10 -5.00
C GLU A 292 -0.24 0.31 -3.63
N ALA A 293 -0.34 1.61 -3.35
CA ALA A 293 -0.95 2.12 -2.13
C ALA A 293 -2.43 1.72 -2.02
N ASP A 294 -3.19 1.89 -3.11
CA ASP A 294 -4.61 1.55 -3.18
C ASP A 294 -4.82 0.04 -3.07
N TYR A 295 -3.96 -0.76 -3.71
CA TYR A 295 -3.97 -2.22 -3.61
C TYR A 295 -3.65 -2.70 -2.18
N ASP A 296 -2.56 -2.22 -1.57
CA ASP A 296 -2.18 -2.55 -0.20
C ASP A 296 -3.25 -2.12 0.81
N ARG A 297 -3.87 -0.95 0.59
CA ARG A 297 -5.02 -0.50 1.38
C ARG A 297 -6.21 -1.45 1.27
N GLN A 298 -6.61 -1.82 0.05
CA GLN A 298 -7.71 -2.75 -0.19
C GLN A 298 -7.44 -4.15 0.41
N VAL A 299 -6.19 -4.61 0.38
CA VAL A 299 -5.78 -5.86 1.01
C VAL A 299 -5.85 -5.73 2.53
N LYS A 300 -5.31 -4.67 3.12
CA LYS A 300 -5.31 -4.46 4.58
C LYS A 300 -6.71 -4.25 5.15
N GLU A 301 -7.52 -3.42 4.52
CA GLU A 301 -8.91 -3.17 4.96
C GLU A 301 -9.81 -4.39 4.77
N SER A 302 -9.43 -5.36 3.92
CA SER A 302 -10.16 -6.63 3.77
C SER A 302 -9.95 -7.62 4.89
N LEU A 303 -8.88 -7.45 5.65
CA LEU A 303 -8.59 -8.25 6.83
C LEU A 303 -9.49 -7.69 7.94
N CYS A 304 -10.74 -8.10 7.96
CA CYS A 304 -11.70 -7.75 8.99
C CYS A 304 -12.16 -9.04 9.65
N GLU A 305 -11.98 -9.12 10.96
CA GLU A 305 -12.33 -10.30 11.74
C GLU A 305 -13.55 -9.98 12.60
N GLU A 306 -14.62 -10.73 12.39
CA GLU A 306 -15.91 -10.53 13.06
C GLU A 306 -16.09 -11.51 14.23
N SER A 307 -17.07 -11.21 15.10
CA SER A 307 -17.44 -12.07 16.22
C SER A 307 -16.29 -12.39 17.19
N ILE A 308 -15.40 -11.41 17.42
CA ILE A 308 -14.28 -11.52 18.35
C ILE A 308 -14.75 -11.29 19.79
N SER A 309 -14.31 -12.14 20.70
CA SER A 309 -14.48 -11.94 22.14
C SER A 309 -13.34 -11.09 22.70
N VAL A 310 -13.68 -10.00 23.38
CA VAL A 310 -12.75 -9.04 23.97
C VAL A 310 -12.86 -9.04 25.49
N ARG A 311 -11.72 -9.18 26.16
CA ARG A 311 -11.57 -8.99 27.60
C ARG A 311 -11.02 -7.59 27.86
N TRP A 312 -11.75 -6.79 28.64
CA TRP A 312 -11.35 -5.44 28.99
C TRP A 312 -10.59 -5.40 30.32
N GLU A 313 -9.43 -4.77 30.30
CA GLU A 313 -8.60 -4.53 31.48
C GLU A 313 -8.17 -3.06 31.57
N LYS A 314 -7.79 -2.64 32.77
CA LYS A 314 -7.21 -1.31 33.00
C LYS A 314 -5.71 -1.47 33.20
N SER A 315 -4.91 -0.77 32.40
CA SER A 315 -3.47 -0.63 32.64
C SER A 315 -3.20 0.04 33.99
N LEU A 316 -1.97 -0.11 34.50
CA LEU A 316 -1.51 0.60 35.70
C LEU A 316 -1.61 2.13 35.55
N ALA A 317 -1.57 2.64 34.32
CA ALA A 317 -1.76 4.04 33.96
C ALA A 317 -3.23 4.44 33.70
N GLY A 318 -4.20 3.58 34.02
CA GLY A 318 -5.64 3.86 33.90
C GLY A 318 -6.23 3.79 32.48
N LYS A 319 -5.41 3.50 31.46
CA LYS A 319 -5.85 3.28 30.08
C LYS A 319 -6.56 1.93 29.90
N ASN A 320 -7.48 1.86 28.96
CA ASN A 320 -8.21 0.63 28.63
C ASN A 320 -7.35 -0.27 27.72
N ILE A 321 -7.26 -1.53 28.08
CA ILE A 321 -6.61 -2.59 27.30
C ILE A 321 -7.70 -3.57 26.88
N ALA A 322 -7.79 -3.84 25.58
CA ALA A 322 -8.60 -4.91 25.01
C ALA A 322 -7.70 -6.11 24.73
N THR A 323 -7.98 -7.24 25.35
CA THR A 323 -7.28 -8.50 25.09
C THR A 323 -8.19 -9.46 24.34
N PHE A 324 -7.74 -9.97 23.21
CA PHE A 324 -8.52 -10.87 22.36
C PHE A 324 -7.60 -11.84 21.60
N SER A 325 -8.18 -12.92 21.07
CA SER A 325 -7.47 -13.85 20.19
C SER A 325 -8.28 -14.09 18.92
N PHE A 326 -7.59 -14.44 17.84
CA PHE A 326 -8.23 -14.80 16.58
C PHE A 326 -8.53 -16.31 16.56
N GLY A 327 -9.77 -16.70 16.27
CA GLY A 327 -10.19 -18.09 16.24
C GLY A 327 -9.93 -18.80 14.90
N GLY A 328 -9.65 -20.11 14.95
CA GLY A 328 -9.78 -21.02 13.79
C GLY A 328 -8.86 -20.74 12.60
N ARG A 329 -9.44 -20.62 11.40
CA ARG A 329 -8.74 -20.54 10.09
C ARG A 329 -7.85 -19.30 9.92
N HIS A 330 -8.07 -18.26 10.73
CA HIS A 330 -7.35 -16.98 10.67
C HIS A 330 -6.19 -16.90 11.69
N ALA A 331 -5.89 -17.99 12.42
CA ALA A 331 -4.71 -18.08 13.29
C ALA A 331 -3.37 -17.97 12.52
N ALA A 332 -3.36 -18.21 11.20
CA ALA A 332 -2.19 -17.94 10.37
C ALA A 332 -2.04 -16.44 10.04
N GLU A 333 -3.14 -15.68 10.09
CA GLU A 333 -3.17 -14.25 9.78
C GLU A 333 -2.87 -13.40 11.02
N SER A 334 -3.18 -13.89 12.22
CA SER A 334 -2.70 -13.31 13.49
C SER A 334 -1.17 -13.25 13.58
N SER A 335 -0.45 -14.12 12.86
CA SER A 335 1.02 -14.10 12.74
C SER A 335 1.57 -12.84 12.03
N ARG A 336 0.71 -12.00 11.43
CA ARG A 336 1.12 -10.76 10.74
C ARG A 336 1.04 -9.51 11.62
N ILE A 337 0.37 -9.59 12.76
CA ILE A 337 0.27 -8.47 13.71
C ILE A 337 1.59 -8.34 14.46
N MET A 338 2.09 -7.11 14.54
CA MET A 338 3.29 -6.78 15.29
C MET A 338 2.99 -5.81 16.42
N VAL A 339 3.79 -5.86 17.48
CA VAL A 339 3.78 -4.83 18.52
C VAL A 339 4.03 -3.46 17.88
N GLY A 340 3.14 -2.51 18.18
CA GLY A 340 3.11 -1.16 17.62
C GLY A 340 2.16 -0.97 16.42
N ASP A 341 1.53 -2.03 15.91
CA ASP A 341 0.48 -1.92 14.89
C ASP A 341 -0.76 -1.23 15.45
N GLU A 342 -1.51 -0.55 14.59
CA GLU A 342 -2.78 0.09 14.96
C GLU A 342 -3.95 -0.74 14.45
N LEU A 343 -4.89 -1.05 15.35
CA LEU A 343 -6.10 -1.79 15.04
C LEU A 343 -7.31 -0.96 15.48
N ARG A 344 -8.42 -1.11 14.76
CA ARG A 344 -9.71 -0.55 15.12
C ARG A 344 -10.62 -1.66 15.62
N LEU A 345 -11.19 -1.47 16.81
CA LEU A 345 -12.26 -2.30 17.33
C LEU A 345 -13.60 -1.60 17.08
N LYS A 346 -14.59 -2.35 16.59
CA LYS A 346 -15.98 -1.92 16.43
C LYS A 346 -16.91 -2.92 17.11
N LEU A 347 -18.11 -2.49 17.47
CA LEU A 347 -19.18 -3.41 17.85
C LEU A 347 -19.84 -3.99 16.61
N GLY A 348 -19.99 -5.31 16.57
CA GLY A 348 -20.85 -6.03 15.62
C GLY A 348 -22.33 -5.72 15.82
N GLU A 349 -23.20 -6.22 14.94
CA GLU A 349 -24.62 -5.89 14.98
C GLU A 349 -25.31 -6.29 16.29
N GLY A 350 -25.00 -7.47 16.81
CA GLY A 350 -25.58 -7.99 18.06
C GLY A 350 -25.11 -7.20 19.28
N ALA A 351 -23.80 -6.96 19.36
CA ALA A 351 -23.21 -6.11 20.39
C ALA A 351 -23.72 -4.66 20.34
N ARG A 352 -23.89 -4.10 19.13
CA ARG A 352 -24.45 -2.76 18.92
C ARG A 352 -25.88 -2.64 19.44
N TYR A 353 -26.70 -3.66 19.25
CA TYR A 353 -28.06 -3.71 19.79
C TYR A 353 -28.05 -3.69 21.32
N LEU A 354 -27.18 -4.49 21.96
CA LEU A 354 -27.04 -4.55 23.42
C LEU A 354 -26.48 -3.25 24.02
N HIS A 355 -25.53 -2.60 23.32
CA HIS A 355 -24.96 -1.33 23.75
C HIS A 355 -25.91 -0.14 23.58
N GLY A 356 -26.89 -0.25 22.68
CA GLY A 356 -27.83 0.81 22.32
C GLY A 356 -27.23 1.93 21.44
N LYS A 357 -25.93 1.87 21.10
CA LYS A 357 -25.27 2.80 20.17
C LYS A 357 -24.10 2.13 19.45
N ALA A 358 -23.78 2.60 18.24
CA ALA A 358 -22.54 2.22 17.58
C ALA A 358 -21.33 2.72 18.39
N TRP A 359 -20.27 1.93 18.41
CA TRP A 359 -18.99 2.30 19.00
C TRP A 359 -17.86 1.78 18.15
N GLU A 360 -16.84 2.62 18.00
CA GLU A 360 -15.55 2.25 17.44
C GLU A 360 -14.45 2.90 18.27
N GLY A 361 -13.30 2.23 18.36
CA GLY A 361 -12.13 2.72 19.04
C GLY A 361 -10.86 2.24 18.35
N VAL A 362 -9.86 3.11 18.32
CA VAL A 362 -8.53 2.79 17.78
C VAL A 362 -7.58 2.53 18.94
N GLY A 363 -6.79 1.47 18.84
CA GLY A 363 -5.73 1.15 19.79
C GLY A 363 -4.43 0.75 19.09
N TYR A 364 -3.35 0.66 19.86
CA TYR A 364 -2.09 0.11 19.40
C TYR A 364 -1.80 -1.22 20.08
N VAL A 365 -1.22 -2.15 19.31
CA VAL A 365 -0.81 -3.45 19.82
C VAL A 365 0.34 -3.23 20.77
N LYS A 366 0.08 -3.47 22.04
CA LYS A 366 1.03 -3.28 23.14
C LYS A 366 1.89 -4.52 23.31
N ASP A 367 1.28 -5.71 23.27
CA ASP A 367 1.97 -6.99 23.44
C ASP A 367 1.23 -8.12 22.71
N LEU A 368 1.94 -9.23 22.49
CA LEU A 368 1.45 -10.46 21.87
C LEU A 368 1.88 -11.64 22.74
N ILE A 369 0.97 -12.15 23.58
CA ILE A 369 1.27 -13.17 24.60
C ILE A 369 0.41 -14.41 24.32
N ASP A 370 1.04 -15.57 24.14
CA ASP A 370 0.37 -16.87 23.97
C ASP A 370 -0.72 -16.90 22.87
N GLY A 371 -0.59 -16.06 21.84
CA GLY A 371 -1.56 -15.93 20.74
C GLY A 371 -2.73 -14.97 21.01
N GLU A 372 -2.76 -14.33 22.20
CA GLU A 372 -3.62 -13.19 22.50
C GLU A 372 -2.93 -11.87 22.11
N VAL A 373 -3.72 -10.93 21.57
CA VAL A 373 -3.33 -9.56 21.27
C VAL A 373 -3.76 -8.66 22.42
N GLU A 374 -2.82 -7.97 23.06
CA GLU A 374 -3.12 -6.87 23.98
C GLU A 374 -3.14 -5.55 23.22
N LEU A 375 -4.32 -4.96 23.07
CA LEU A 375 -4.51 -3.67 22.40
C LEU A 375 -4.75 -2.55 23.40
N GLU A 376 -3.83 -1.60 23.50
CA GLU A 376 -4.01 -0.42 24.33
C GLU A 376 -4.78 0.66 23.55
N MET A 377 -5.97 1.00 24.04
CA MET A 377 -6.86 1.94 23.37
C MET A 377 -6.34 3.37 23.49
N ARG A 378 -6.45 4.13 22.40
CA ARG A 378 -6.16 5.57 22.40
C ARG A 378 -7.21 6.28 23.25
N GLN A 379 -6.76 7.11 24.20
CA GLN A 379 -7.67 8.01 24.89
C GLN A 379 -8.19 9.05 23.90
N THR A 380 -9.49 9.03 23.69
CA THR A 380 -10.16 9.94 22.76
C THR A 380 -10.50 11.23 23.47
N GLY A 381 -9.71 12.27 23.22
CA GLY A 381 -10.12 13.64 23.47
C GLY A 381 -11.28 14.00 22.54
N GLY A 382 -12.51 13.88 23.06
CA GLY A 382 -13.70 14.54 22.52
C GLY A 382 -14.33 13.98 21.24
N GLY A 383 -14.72 12.70 21.19
CA GLY A 383 -15.56 12.22 20.07
C GLY A 383 -16.15 10.81 20.18
N SER A 384 -15.33 9.80 20.46
CA SER A 384 -15.83 8.42 20.64
C SER A 384 -16.28 8.22 22.09
N GLY A 385 -17.48 7.67 22.27
CA GLY A 385 -18.06 7.41 23.60
C GLY A 385 -17.17 6.51 24.47
N ALA A 386 -17.46 6.50 25.78
CA ALA A 386 -16.83 5.59 26.73
C ALA A 386 -16.77 4.15 26.19
N VAL A 387 -15.65 3.48 26.43
CA VAL A 387 -15.39 2.13 25.96
C VAL A 387 -16.46 1.18 26.52
N PRO A 388 -17.05 0.30 25.70
CA PRO A 388 -18.11 -0.64 26.10
C PRO A 388 -17.54 -1.82 26.90
N ASP A 389 -16.99 -1.53 28.09
CA ASP A 389 -16.33 -2.51 28.97
C ASP A 389 -17.26 -3.62 29.49
N GLN A 390 -18.57 -3.43 29.41
CA GLN A 390 -19.60 -4.41 29.78
C GLN A 390 -19.88 -5.44 28.67
N ILE A 391 -19.43 -5.19 27.44
CA ILE A 391 -19.64 -6.09 26.30
C ILE A 391 -18.36 -6.86 26.07
N THR A 392 -18.49 -8.18 26.05
CA THR A 392 -17.37 -9.12 25.92
C THR A 392 -17.32 -9.84 24.59
N ASP A 393 -18.39 -9.83 23.82
CA ASP A 393 -18.54 -10.65 22.61
C ASP A 393 -19.07 -9.82 21.45
N ASP A 394 -18.92 -10.36 20.25
CA ASP A 394 -19.37 -9.74 19.00
C ASP A 394 -18.68 -8.40 18.67
N TYR A 395 -17.35 -8.36 18.87
CA TYR A 395 -16.52 -7.29 18.33
C TYR A 395 -16.04 -7.60 16.93
N ILE A 396 -15.75 -6.54 16.19
CA ILE A 396 -15.11 -6.58 14.88
C ILE A 396 -13.73 -5.91 15.01
N VAL A 397 -12.68 -6.59 14.54
CA VAL A 397 -11.31 -6.07 14.51
C VAL A 397 -10.93 -5.77 13.07
N GLU A 398 -10.65 -4.50 12.79
CA GLU A 398 -10.18 -4.01 11.49
C GLU A 398 -8.71 -3.57 11.58
N TYR A 399 -7.92 -3.93 10.58
CA TYR A 399 -6.55 -3.43 10.46
C TYR A 399 -6.57 -2.00 9.92
N ILE A 400 -5.82 -1.10 10.58
CA ILE A 400 -5.68 0.27 10.09
C ILE A 400 -4.51 0.34 9.12
N TRP A 401 -4.83 0.54 7.84
CA TRP A 401 -3.82 0.84 6.83
C TRP A 401 -3.18 2.21 7.09
N LYS A 402 -1.87 2.29 6.90
CA LYS A 402 -1.10 3.54 7.04
C LYS A 402 -0.46 3.91 5.71
N SER A 403 -0.84 5.06 5.18
CA SER A 403 -0.30 5.63 3.93
C SER A 403 1.15 6.12 4.03
N THR A 404 1.73 6.17 5.23
CA THR A 404 2.96 6.93 5.50
C THR A 404 4.15 6.60 4.59
N SER A 405 4.34 5.33 4.20
CA SER A 405 5.39 4.94 3.25
C SER A 405 5.13 5.54 1.86
N TYR A 406 3.92 5.35 1.34
CA TYR A 406 3.48 5.85 0.04
C TYR A 406 3.47 7.38 -0.02
N ASP A 407 2.99 8.04 1.02
CA ASP A 407 3.04 9.50 1.13
C ASP A 407 4.47 10.03 1.04
N ARG A 408 5.43 9.35 1.68
CA ARG A 408 6.84 9.74 1.61
C ARG A 408 7.43 9.51 0.21
N MET A 409 7.05 8.44 -0.47
CA MET A 409 7.45 8.16 -1.86
C MET A 409 6.88 9.20 -2.84
N GLN A 410 5.59 9.53 -2.72
CA GLN A 410 4.96 10.57 -3.52
C GLN A 410 5.61 11.94 -3.29
N ASN A 411 5.87 12.27 -2.02
CA ASN A 411 6.56 13.51 -1.68
C ASN A 411 8.01 13.54 -2.20
N SER A 412 8.73 12.41 -2.23
CA SER A 412 10.07 12.36 -2.81
C SER A 412 10.07 12.52 -4.32
N LEU A 413 9.11 11.92 -5.03
CA LEU A 413 8.93 12.11 -6.48
C LEU A 413 8.63 13.58 -6.80
N LYS A 414 7.71 14.19 -6.04
CA LYS A 414 7.39 15.62 -6.16
C LYS A 414 8.59 16.51 -5.87
N THR A 415 9.39 16.19 -4.85
CA THR A 415 10.59 16.96 -4.50
C THR A 415 11.65 16.82 -5.59
N PHE A 416 11.83 15.63 -6.16
CA PHE A 416 12.76 15.41 -7.28
C PHE A 416 12.36 16.17 -8.54
N ALA A 417 11.06 16.32 -8.81
CA ALA A 417 10.56 17.09 -9.94
C ALA A 417 10.67 18.62 -9.76
N ILE A 418 10.40 19.12 -8.55
CA ILE A 418 10.21 20.57 -8.30
C ILE A 418 11.42 21.24 -7.64
N ASP A 419 12.14 20.57 -6.74
CA ASP A 419 13.28 21.15 -5.99
C ASP A 419 14.60 20.82 -6.71
N ASP A 420 15.12 21.78 -7.46
CA ASP A 420 16.41 21.72 -8.16
C ASP A 420 17.62 21.61 -7.21
N THR A 421 17.42 21.86 -5.91
CA THR A 421 18.45 21.69 -4.87
C THR A 421 18.40 20.34 -4.16
N SER A 422 17.45 19.47 -4.53
CA SER A 422 17.26 18.16 -3.90
C SER A 422 18.40 17.18 -4.18
N VAL A 423 18.96 17.23 -5.39
CA VAL A 423 20.13 16.45 -5.83
C VAL A 423 21.06 17.31 -6.68
N THR A 424 22.31 16.88 -6.86
CA THR A 424 23.22 17.57 -7.80
C THR A 424 22.80 17.33 -9.24
N GLY A 425 23.08 18.27 -10.14
CA GLY A 425 22.76 18.12 -11.57
C GLY A 425 23.35 16.87 -12.22
N TYR A 426 24.54 16.43 -11.80
CA TYR A 426 25.13 15.16 -12.26
C TYR A 426 24.26 13.96 -11.88
N ILE A 427 23.82 13.89 -10.61
CA ILE A 427 22.96 12.80 -10.13
C ILE A 427 21.58 12.87 -10.79
N TYR A 428 21.00 14.06 -10.92
CA TYR A 428 19.72 14.27 -11.61
C TYR A 428 19.73 13.68 -13.02
N HIS A 429 20.69 14.08 -13.86
CA HIS A 429 20.79 13.57 -15.22
C HIS A 429 21.16 12.09 -15.30
N LYS A 430 21.99 11.56 -14.37
CA LYS A 430 22.28 10.13 -14.31
C LYS A 430 21.05 9.30 -13.95
N LEU A 431 20.20 9.76 -13.03
CA LEU A 431 18.96 9.07 -12.65
C LEU A 431 17.94 9.06 -13.79
N LEU A 432 17.87 10.13 -14.59
CA LEU A 432 16.98 10.21 -15.75
C LEU A 432 17.49 9.46 -16.98
N GLY A 433 18.66 8.82 -16.92
CA GLY A 433 19.23 8.07 -18.05
C GLY A 433 19.87 8.95 -19.13
N HIS A 434 20.13 10.23 -18.85
CA HIS A 434 20.74 11.14 -19.83
C HIS A 434 22.23 10.81 -20.03
N PRO A 435 22.79 11.08 -21.23
CA PRO A 435 24.23 11.05 -21.42
C PRO A 435 24.89 12.17 -20.62
N VAL A 436 25.77 11.80 -19.69
CA VAL A 436 26.54 12.75 -18.86
C VAL A 436 28.00 12.31 -18.85
N GLU A 437 28.92 13.24 -19.11
CA GLU A 437 30.35 13.04 -18.98
C GLU A 437 30.71 12.63 -17.55
N GLU A 438 31.57 11.62 -17.40
CA GLU A 438 31.96 11.12 -16.09
C GLU A 438 32.67 12.19 -15.26
N GLN A 439 32.08 12.54 -14.12
CA GLN A 439 32.66 13.49 -13.17
C GLN A 439 33.49 12.76 -12.12
N ARG A 440 34.56 13.42 -11.68
CA ARG A 440 35.38 13.00 -10.54
C ARG A 440 35.38 14.06 -9.44
N ILE A 441 35.40 13.62 -8.20
CA ILE A 441 35.51 14.48 -7.02
C ILE A 441 36.97 14.90 -6.90
N ALA A 442 37.30 16.11 -7.37
CA ALA A 442 38.68 16.61 -7.39
C ALA A 442 39.33 16.71 -5.99
N THR A 443 38.52 16.85 -4.94
CA THR A 443 38.97 16.97 -3.55
C THR A 443 38.98 15.65 -2.79
N ALA A 444 38.77 14.52 -3.47
CA ALA A 444 38.73 13.20 -2.83
C ALA A 444 40.07 12.86 -2.18
N ARG A 445 40.04 12.54 -0.89
CA ARG A 445 41.19 12.06 -0.12
C ARG A 445 41.20 10.54 -0.14
N LEU A 446 42.16 9.97 -0.85
CA LEU A 446 42.29 8.52 -0.97
C LEU A 446 43.28 7.99 0.08
N PRO A 447 43.01 6.80 0.64
CA PRO A 447 44.03 6.04 1.36
C PRO A 447 45.24 5.79 0.42
N ALA A 448 46.46 6.04 0.90
CA ALA A 448 47.67 5.99 0.05
C ALA A 448 48.35 4.62 0.10
N THR A 449 48.16 3.86 1.18
CA THR A 449 48.72 2.54 1.43
C THR A 449 47.64 1.56 1.89
N ASP A 450 47.90 0.26 1.80
CA ASP A 450 46.99 -0.78 2.30
C ASP A 450 46.67 -0.61 3.79
N GLU A 451 47.63 -0.12 4.58
CA GLU A 451 47.46 0.20 6.00
C GLU A 451 46.46 1.35 6.21
N ASP A 452 46.36 2.29 5.27
CA ASP A 452 45.41 3.41 5.36
C ASP A 452 43.96 2.99 5.11
N TYR A 453 43.72 1.82 4.50
CA TYR A 453 42.39 1.22 4.37
C TYR A 453 41.95 0.48 5.64
N ALA A 454 42.84 0.27 6.60
CA ALA A 454 42.50 -0.38 7.85
C ALA A 454 41.57 0.52 8.68
N VAL A 455 40.42 -0.04 9.06
CA VAL A 455 39.43 0.64 9.91
C VAL A 455 39.37 -0.06 11.26
N PRO A 456 39.44 0.69 12.38
CA PRO A 456 39.29 0.11 13.71
C PRO A 456 38.00 -0.72 13.84
N GLY A 457 38.06 -1.87 14.51
CA GLY A 457 36.88 -2.71 14.76
C GLY A 457 36.34 -3.48 13.56
N LEU A 458 36.93 -3.34 12.37
CA LEU A 458 36.54 -4.07 11.16
C LEU A 458 37.67 -5.01 10.68
N PRO A 459 37.34 -6.12 10.00
CA PRO A 459 38.34 -6.99 9.40
C PRO A 459 39.04 -6.30 8.21
N PRO A 460 40.29 -6.70 7.90
CA PRO A 460 41.01 -6.15 6.76
C PRO A 460 40.28 -6.44 5.44
N LEU A 461 40.32 -5.47 4.53
CA LEU A 461 39.72 -5.60 3.21
C LEU A 461 40.61 -6.44 2.28
N ASN A 462 39.98 -7.15 1.35
CA ASN A 462 40.69 -7.75 0.22
C ASN A 462 40.90 -6.72 -0.91
N GLU A 463 41.70 -7.07 -1.91
CA GLU A 463 42.04 -6.20 -3.05
C GLU A 463 40.80 -5.62 -3.76
N SER A 464 39.83 -6.46 -4.11
CA SER A 464 38.59 -6.02 -4.77
C SER A 464 37.75 -5.05 -3.93
N GLN A 465 37.75 -5.21 -2.61
CA GLN A 465 37.04 -4.32 -1.68
C GLN A 465 37.78 -2.98 -1.55
N MET A 466 39.12 -2.99 -1.53
CA MET A 466 39.93 -1.76 -1.52
C MET A 466 39.75 -0.97 -2.81
N GLU A 467 39.76 -1.64 -3.96
CA GLU A 467 39.47 -1.03 -5.26
C GLU A 467 38.07 -0.40 -5.30
N ALA A 468 37.06 -1.10 -4.77
CA ALA A 468 35.70 -0.59 -4.68
C ALA A 468 35.63 0.69 -3.82
N VAL A 469 36.26 0.69 -2.64
CA VAL A 469 36.32 1.86 -1.76
C VAL A 469 37.02 3.03 -2.45
N ALA A 470 38.18 2.79 -3.07
CA ALA A 470 38.95 3.80 -3.78
C ALA A 470 38.16 4.44 -4.93
N ALA A 471 37.45 3.61 -5.73
CA ALA A 471 36.65 4.07 -6.85
C ALA A 471 35.45 4.92 -6.39
N VAL A 472 34.76 4.50 -5.33
CA VAL A 472 33.57 5.21 -4.83
C VAL A 472 33.93 6.57 -4.26
N LEU A 473 35.05 6.70 -3.53
CA LEU A 473 35.48 7.99 -2.97
C LEU A 473 35.75 9.07 -4.04
N GLN A 474 36.00 8.67 -5.29
CA GLN A 474 36.31 9.59 -6.39
C GLN A 474 35.11 9.93 -7.27
N ARG A 475 33.97 9.25 -7.12
CA ARG A 475 32.84 9.34 -8.05
C ARG A 475 31.59 9.90 -7.35
N PRO A 476 30.82 10.80 -7.98
CA PRO A 476 29.58 11.30 -7.39
C PRO A 476 28.48 10.24 -7.25
N MET A 477 28.53 9.17 -8.05
CA MET A 477 27.61 8.04 -8.01
C MET A 477 28.38 6.75 -8.31
N SER A 478 28.11 5.68 -7.58
CA SER A 478 28.73 4.36 -7.77
C SER A 478 27.75 3.27 -7.37
N LEU A 479 27.83 2.13 -8.06
CA LEU A 479 27.09 0.91 -7.74
C LEU A 479 28.09 -0.17 -7.35
N ILE A 480 27.95 -0.74 -6.15
CA ILE A 480 28.75 -1.86 -5.69
C ILE A 480 27.89 -3.12 -5.80
N GLN A 481 28.33 -4.08 -6.59
CA GLN A 481 27.70 -5.39 -6.67
C GLN A 481 28.52 -6.40 -5.88
N GLY A 482 27.86 -7.21 -5.06
CA GLY A 482 28.52 -8.28 -4.31
C GLY A 482 27.59 -9.48 -4.11
N PRO A 483 27.97 -10.70 -4.51
CA PRO A 483 27.25 -11.92 -4.16
C PRO A 483 27.06 -12.11 -2.64
N PRO A 484 26.20 -13.05 -2.22
CA PRO A 484 26.09 -13.40 -0.80
C PRO A 484 27.43 -13.81 -0.20
N GLY A 485 27.75 -13.32 1.00
CA GLY A 485 28.98 -13.67 1.71
C GLY A 485 30.26 -12.93 1.29
N THR A 486 30.22 -12.03 0.29
CA THR A 486 31.43 -11.31 -0.17
C THR A 486 31.83 -10.10 0.69
N GLY A 487 31.21 -9.95 1.87
CA GLY A 487 31.57 -8.88 2.81
C GLY A 487 31.06 -7.49 2.44
N LYS A 488 29.99 -7.37 1.61
CA LYS A 488 29.36 -6.07 1.26
C LYS A 488 29.18 -5.14 2.45
N THR A 489 28.55 -5.61 3.52
CA THR A 489 28.29 -4.79 4.72
C THR A 489 29.58 -4.33 5.42
N VAL A 490 30.65 -5.14 5.37
CA VAL A 490 31.98 -4.72 5.87
C VAL A 490 32.55 -3.62 4.97
N THR A 491 32.48 -3.81 3.65
CA THR A 491 32.91 -2.81 2.67
C THR A 491 32.13 -1.50 2.81
N SER A 492 30.80 -1.56 2.99
CA SER A 492 29.94 -0.40 3.24
C SER A 492 30.32 0.33 4.51
N ALA A 493 30.58 -0.38 5.62
CA ALA A 493 31.01 0.23 6.87
C ALA A 493 32.38 0.91 6.74
N THR A 494 33.35 0.27 6.07
CA THR A 494 34.66 0.87 5.75
C THR A 494 34.51 2.10 4.86
N LEU A 495 33.64 2.05 3.85
CA LEU A 495 33.36 3.19 2.99
C LEU A 495 32.78 4.37 3.79
N VAL A 496 31.79 4.14 4.64
CA VAL A 496 31.21 5.18 5.52
C VAL A 496 32.30 5.81 6.40
N TYR A 497 33.19 4.99 6.95
CA TYR A 497 34.33 5.49 7.72
C TYR A 497 35.20 6.47 6.92
N HIS A 498 35.57 6.13 5.69
CA HIS A 498 36.36 7.03 4.85
C HIS A 498 35.57 8.25 4.35
N LEU A 499 34.26 8.13 4.12
CA LEU A 499 33.38 9.24 3.72
C LEU A 499 33.30 10.32 4.81
N THR A 500 33.19 9.94 6.09
CA THR A 500 33.20 10.93 7.20
C THR A 500 34.51 11.74 7.24
N ARG A 501 35.62 11.13 6.80
CA ARG A 501 36.96 11.76 6.77
C ARG A 501 37.20 12.65 5.55
N GLN A 502 36.30 12.66 4.57
CA GLN A 502 36.33 13.61 3.45
C GLN A 502 35.98 15.04 3.89
N GLY A 503 35.36 15.21 5.06
CA GLY A 503 34.97 16.53 5.57
C GLY A 503 33.79 17.16 4.83
N MET A 504 32.95 16.34 4.17
CA MET A 504 31.77 16.80 3.42
C MET A 504 30.49 16.85 4.27
N GLY A 505 30.62 16.76 5.59
CA GLY A 505 29.52 16.72 6.54
C GLY A 505 29.08 15.29 6.89
N GLN A 506 27.90 15.18 7.47
CA GLN A 506 27.33 13.93 7.97
C GLN A 506 27.03 12.96 6.82
N VAL A 507 27.17 11.66 7.09
CA VAL A 507 26.81 10.60 6.14
C VAL A 507 25.43 10.05 6.48
N LEU A 508 24.53 10.00 5.50
CA LEU A 508 23.25 9.30 5.62
C LEU A 508 23.42 7.86 5.14
N VAL A 509 23.04 6.90 5.97
CA VAL A 509 23.08 5.47 5.64
C VAL A 509 21.67 4.94 5.69
N THR A 510 21.23 4.30 4.60
CA THR A 510 19.90 3.72 4.50
C THR A 510 19.90 2.31 3.96
N ALA A 511 18.85 1.56 4.27
CA ALA A 511 18.51 0.28 3.66
C ALA A 511 16.98 0.09 3.69
N PRO A 512 16.40 -0.75 2.83
CA PRO A 512 14.94 -0.95 2.81
C PRO A 512 14.41 -1.65 4.07
N SER A 513 15.17 -2.58 4.67
CA SER A 513 14.75 -3.35 5.85
C SER A 513 15.42 -2.88 7.14
N ASN A 514 14.69 -2.92 8.26
CA ASN A 514 15.24 -2.55 9.58
C ASN A 514 16.43 -3.43 9.98
N VAL A 515 16.38 -4.73 9.67
CA VAL A 515 17.45 -5.68 9.99
C VAL A 515 18.75 -5.31 9.28
N ALA A 516 18.68 -4.93 7.99
CA ALA A 516 19.85 -4.48 7.24
C ALA A 516 20.43 -3.17 7.83
N VAL A 517 19.56 -2.21 8.18
CA VAL A 517 19.99 -0.97 8.84
C VAL A 517 20.70 -1.26 10.17
N ASP A 518 20.16 -2.16 10.99
CA ASP A 518 20.71 -2.47 12.31
C ASP A 518 22.07 -3.18 12.19
N GLN A 519 22.22 -4.14 11.27
CA GLN A 519 23.50 -4.81 10.98
C GLN A 519 24.58 -3.83 10.52
N LEU A 520 24.22 -2.87 9.65
CA LEU A 520 25.15 -1.86 9.16
C LEU A 520 25.49 -0.85 10.26
N THR A 521 24.50 -0.46 11.07
CA THR A 521 24.67 0.43 12.24
C THR A 521 25.68 -0.16 13.23
N GLU A 522 25.57 -1.45 13.56
CA GLU A 522 26.48 -2.15 14.47
C GLU A 522 27.93 -2.10 13.96
N LYS A 523 28.14 -2.40 12.67
CA LYS A 523 29.49 -2.36 12.06
C LYS A 523 30.08 -0.95 12.01
N ILE A 524 29.28 0.05 11.68
CA ILE A 524 29.74 1.45 11.64
C ILE A 524 30.09 1.93 13.06
N ALA A 525 29.28 1.59 14.07
CA ALA A 525 29.55 1.95 15.46
C ALA A 525 30.85 1.32 15.98
N ALA A 526 31.17 0.10 15.57
CA ALA A 526 32.44 -0.56 15.91
C ALA A 526 33.70 0.20 15.44
N THR A 527 33.56 1.11 14.46
CA THR A 527 34.65 1.96 13.98
C THR A 527 34.99 3.13 14.90
N GLY A 528 34.17 3.38 15.93
CA GLY A 528 34.31 4.49 16.87
C GLY A 528 33.66 5.80 16.40
N LEU A 529 32.92 5.79 15.29
CA LEU A 529 32.12 6.94 14.83
C LEU A 529 30.90 7.19 15.74
N ARG A 530 30.44 8.44 15.79
CA ARG A 530 29.19 8.80 16.48
C ARG A 530 28.01 8.48 15.56
N VAL A 531 27.41 7.32 15.78
CA VAL A 531 26.29 6.82 14.98
C VAL A 531 24.96 7.06 15.70
N VAL A 532 23.95 7.51 14.96
CA VAL A 532 22.57 7.61 15.45
C VAL A 532 21.64 6.77 14.58
N ARG A 533 20.92 5.84 15.19
CA ARG A 533 19.88 5.04 14.56
C ARG A 533 18.52 5.71 14.71
N LEU A 534 17.94 6.17 13.61
CA LEU A 534 16.61 6.78 13.59
C LEU A 534 15.55 5.75 13.20
N ALA A 535 14.79 5.27 14.18
CA ALA A 535 13.66 4.34 13.99
C ALA A 535 12.30 5.06 13.91
N SER A 536 11.32 4.39 13.30
CA SER A 536 9.92 4.81 13.37
C SER A 536 9.43 4.83 14.82
N LYS A 537 8.54 5.76 15.16
CA LYS A 537 7.91 5.84 16.49
C LYS A 537 7.20 4.54 16.87
N THR A 538 6.60 3.84 15.90
CA THR A 538 5.93 2.54 16.12
C THR A 538 6.90 1.43 16.53
N ARG A 539 8.21 1.62 16.29
CA ARG A 539 9.25 0.65 16.62
C ARG A 539 10.09 1.06 17.83
N GLU A 540 9.76 2.15 18.53
CA GLU A 540 10.48 2.56 19.75
C GLU A 540 10.33 1.54 20.90
N ALA A 541 9.33 0.65 20.83
CA ALA A 541 9.13 -0.44 21.80
C ALA A 541 9.75 -1.78 21.37
N THR A 542 10.24 -1.89 20.13
CA THR A 542 10.82 -3.13 19.62
C THR A 542 12.30 -3.21 19.98
N LEU A 543 12.71 -4.27 20.65
CA LEU A 543 14.12 -4.50 21.00
C LEU A 543 14.98 -4.78 19.76
N SER A 544 16.17 -4.20 19.72
CA SER A 544 17.20 -4.41 18.69
C SER A 544 18.61 -4.47 19.29
N SER A 545 19.54 -5.10 18.58
CA SER A 545 20.96 -5.16 18.97
C SER A 545 21.61 -3.78 19.08
N VAL A 546 21.04 -2.78 18.39
CA VAL A 546 21.55 -1.40 18.34
C VAL A 546 20.70 -0.39 19.12
N ASP A 547 19.87 -0.84 20.06
CA ASP A 547 18.97 0.05 20.83
C ASP A 547 19.71 1.20 21.54
N HIS A 548 20.90 0.94 22.07
CA HIS A 548 21.74 1.96 22.70
C HIS A 548 22.18 3.10 21.75
N LEU A 549 22.08 2.89 20.44
CA LEU A 549 22.35 3.88 19.38
C LEU A 549 21.07 4.52 18.84
N CYS A 550 19.89 4.07 19.27
CA CYS A 550 18.62 4.59 18.80
C CYS A 550 18.34 5.99 19.36
N LEU A 551 17.89 6.91 18.50
CA LEU A 551 17.64 8.31 18.87
C LEU A 551 16.70 8.44 20.08
N HIS A 552 15.67 7.60 20.15
CA HIS A 552 14.69 7.62 21.24
C HIS A 552 15.28 7.14 22.59
N VAL A 553 16.32 6.31 22.58
CA VAL A 553 17.06 5.87 23.77
C VAL A 553 18.09 6.91 24.19
N MET A 554 18.78 7.52 23.23
CA MET A 554 19.77 8.57 23.49
C MET A 554 19.15 9.87 24.02
N THR A 555 17.92 10.20 23.59
CA THR A 555 17.27 11.47 23.91
C THR A 555 17.05 11.66 25.42
N PRO A 556 16.42 10.72 26.17
CA PRO A 556 16.28 10.83 27.61
C PRO A 556 17.62 10.98 28.36
N LEU A 557 18.68 10.34 27.86
CA LEU A 557 20.02 10.39 28.46
C LEU A 557 20.68 11.76 28.30
N ALA A 558 20.35 12.50 27.24
CA ALA A 558 20.94 13.80 26.91
C ALA A 558 20.06 15.00 27.28
N ALA A 559 18.75 14.82 27.49
CA ALA A 559 17.79 15.92 27.64
C ALA A 559 17.80 16.61 29.02
N GLY A 560 18.61 16.12 29.96
CA GLY A 560 18.81 16.71 31.28
C GLY A 560 17.68 16.46 32.30
N ASP A 561 17.80 17.11 33.46
CA ASP A 561 16.95 16.85 34.64
C ASP A 561 15.48 17.24 34.43
N GLU A 562 15.21 18.34 33.74
CA GLU A 562 13.83 18.81 33.51
C GLU A 562 13.06 17.82 32.63
N PHE A 563 13.68 17.36 31.54
CA PHE A 563 13.09 16.32 30.70
C PHE A 563 12.88 15.03 31.48
N SER A 564 13.87 14.61 32.28
CA SER A 564 13.78 13.40 33.10
C SER A 564 12.64 13.45 34.10
N LYS A 565 12.38 14.62 34.71
CA LYS A 565 11.23 14.83 35.61
C LYS A 565 9.90 14.71 34.87
N LEU A 566 9.79 15.33 33.69
CA LEU A 566 8.59 15.24 32.85
C LEU A 566 8.36 13.82 32.32
N GLN A 567 9.42 13.11 31.96
CA GLN A 567 9.36 11.72 31.54
C GLN A 567 8.89 10.82 32.69
N ARG A 568 9.46 10.94 33.89
CA ARG A 568 9.00 10.20 35.07
C ARG A 568 7.55 10.49 35.41
N LEU A 569 7.14 11.76 35.38
CA LEU A 569 5.76 12.15 35.63
C LEU A 569 4.82 11.50 34.59
N LYS A 570 5.23 11.48 33.33
CA LYS A 570 4.50 10.82 32.25
C LYS A 570 4.43 9.30 32.44
N ASP A 571 5.50 8.67 32.90
CA ASP A 571 5.56 7.23 33.13
C ASP A 571 4.73 6.82 34.37
N GLU A 572 4.70 7.64 35.42
CA GLU A 572 3.93 7.42 36.65
C GLU A 572 2.44 7.71 36.50
N VAL A 573 2.09 8.81 35.82
CA VAL A 573 0.70 9.30 35.70
C VAL A 573 0.06 8.84 34.38
N GLY A 574 0.85 8.38 33.42
CA GLY A 574 0.42 8.02 32.06
C GLY A 574 0.28 9.21 31.11
N GLU A 575 -0.01 10.40 31.65
CA GLU A 575 -0.27 11.62 30.88
C GLU A 575 0.35 12.87 31.53
N LEU A 576 0.50 13.92 30.73
CA LEU A 576 1.01 15.22 31.16
C LEU A 576 -0.07 16.28 30.91
N SER A 577 -0.09 17.32 31.76
CA SER A 577 -0.90 18.52 31.53
C SER A 577 -0.58 19.12 30.15
N GLU A 578 -1.50 19.83 29.50
CA GLU A 578 -1.23 20.42 28.16
C GLU A 578 0.03 21.29 28.13
N ARG A 579 0.26 22.04 29.22
CA ARG A 579 1.46 22.87 29.40
C ARG A 579 2.73 22.02 29.47
N ASP A 580 2.72 20.97 30.27
CA ASP A 580 3.87 20.08 30.45
C ASP A 580 4.10 19.19 29.24
N GLN A 581 3.05 18.77 28.56
CA GLN A 581 3.11 18.04 27.30
C GLN A 581 3.72 18.90 26.19
N LYS A 582 3.36 20.19 26.10
CA LYS A 582 4.00 21.13 25.17
C LYS A 582 5.49 21.31 25.49
N LYS A 583 5.85 21.50 26.77
CA LYS A 583 7.25 21.59 27.20
C LYS A 583 8.03 20.32 26.89
N TYR A 584 7.47 19.16 27.22
CA TYR A 584 8.06 17.85 26.96
C TYR A 584 8.36 17.66 25.47
N ARG A 585 7.41 17.98 24.58
CA ARG A 585 7.60 17.91 23.12
C ARG A 585 8.70 18.86 22.64
N THR A 586 8.73 20.09 23.14
CA THR A 586 9.76 21.07 22.78
C THR A 586 11.16 20.62 23.22
N LEU A 587 11.30 20.16 24.47
CA LEU A 587 12.57 19.65 25.01
C LEU A 587 13.02 18.42 24.23
N ARG A 588 12.12 17.45 23.99
CA ARG A 588 12.41 16.26 23.19
C ARG A 588 12.91 16.64 21.80
N SER A 589 12.18 17.49 21.08
CA SER A 589 12.52 17.88 19.70
C SER A 589 13.84 18.64 19.64
N ARG A 590 14.13 19.47 20.66
CA ARG A 590 15.41 20.19 20.75
C ARG A 590 16.57 19.21 20.93
N THR A 591 16.48 18.31 21.90
CA THR A 591 17.53 17.33 22.19
C THR A 591 17.71 16.34 21.04
N GLU A 592 16.62 15.86 20.42
CA GLU A 592 16.68 15.01 19.23
C GLU A 592 17.49 15.69 18.11
N ARG A 593 17.22 16.98 17.87
CA ARG A 593 17.96 17.77 16.86
C ARG A 593 19.44 17.94 17.23
N GLU A 594 19.76 18.20 18.50
CA GLU A 594 21.15 18.34 18.97
C GLU A 594 21.93 17.03 18.78
N ILE A 595 21.33 15.89 19.13
CA ILE A 595 21.93 14.55 18.92
C ILE A 595 22.14 14.30 17.42
N LEU A 596 21.11 14.55 16.60
CA LEU A 596 21.19 14.35 15.16
C LEU A 596 22.25 15.27 14.53
N GLN A 597 22.39 16.54 14.94
CA GLN A 597 23.41 17.46 14.44
C GLN A 597 24.83 17.07 14.87
N ALA A 598 24.97 16.44 16.04
CA ALA A 598 26.26 16.01 16.54
C ALA A 598 26.73 14.66 15.96
N ALA A 599 25.87 13.91 15.26
CA ALA A 599 26.23 12.62 14.70
C ALA A 599 27.25 12.74 13.54
N ASP A 600 28.14 11.75 13.40
CA ASP A 600 28.95 11.60 12.19
C ASP A 600 28.15 10.86 11.11
N VAL A 601 27.30 9.92 11.54
CA VAL A 601 26.50 9.05 10.68
C VAL A 601 25.08 8.93 11.22
N ILE A 602 24.08 9.08 10.34
CA ILE A 602 22.67 8.81 10.66
C ILE A 602 22.22 7.58 9.86
N CYS A 603 21.75 6.55 10.58
CA CYS A 603 21.25 5.31 10.00
C CYS A 603 19.72 5.25 10.10
N CYS A 604 19.01 5.02 9.00
CA CYS A 604 17.55 4.85 8.99
C CYS A 604 17.09 3.97 7.82
N THR A 605 15.83 3.58 7.78
CA THR A 605 15.30 2.91 6.57
C THR A 605 15.14 3.91 5.43
N CYS A 606 15.06 3.46 4.17
CA CYS A 606 14.84 4.37 3.02
C CYS A 606 13.59 5.24 3.22
N VAL A 607 12.46 4.63 3.59
CA VAL A 607 11.24 5.35 3.99
C VAL A 607 11.48 6.21 5.23
N GLY A 608 12.27 5.72 6.19
CA GLY A 608 12.67 6.43 7.41
C GLY A 608 13.42 7.74 7.15
N ALA A 609 14.12 7.87 6.02
CA ALA A 609 14.81 9.11 5.65
C ALA A 609 13.85 10.29 5.44
N GLY A 610 12.59 10.02 5.08
CA GLY A 610 11.51 11.02 4.98
C GLY A 610 10.87 11.39 6.33
N ASP A 611 11.47 11.03 7.47
CA ASP A 611 10.95 11.40 8.78
C ASP A 611 11.03 12.93 9.01
N PRO A 612 9.97 13.57 9.57
CA PRO A 612 9.98 15.01 9.83
C PRO A 612 11.16 15.51 10.67
N ARG A 613 11.76 14.65 11.52
CA ARG A 613 12.95 14.98 12.32
C ARG A 613 14.18 15.26 11.44
N LEU A 614 14.21 14.74 10.20
CA LEU A 614 15.28 14.98 9.23
C LEU A 614 14.96 16.07 8.19
N LYS A 615 13.75 16.67 8.23
CA LYS A 615 13.27 17.63 7.20
C LYS A 615 14.25 18.78 6.87
N ASN A 616 14.99 19.26 7.88
CA ASN A 616 15.92 20.40 7.74
C ASN A 616 17.39 19.98 7.62
N PHE A 617 17.67 18.69 7.41
CA PHE A 617 19.01 18.17 7.17
C PHE A 617 19.27 18.06 5.67
N ARG A 618 20.53 18.32 5.26
CA ARG A 618 21.02 18.14 3.90
C ARG A 618 22.21 17.19 3.96
N PHE A 619 22.12 16.07 3.24
CA PHE A 619 23.17 15.04 3.21
C PHE A 619 23.86 15.05 1.87
N ARG A 620 25.16 15.40 1.86
CA ARG A 620 25.98 15.36 0.63
C ARG A 620 26.50 13.96 0.31
N GLN A 621 26.53 13.09 1.31
CA GLN A 621 27.03 11.73 1.23
C GLN A 621 25.91 10.79 1.68
N VAL A 622 25.44 9.95 0.76
CA VAL A 622 24.36 8.98 1.03
C VAL A 622 24.83 7.60 0.57
N LEU A 623 24.68 6.61 1.45
CA LEU A 623 24.88 5.20 1.13
C LEU A 623 23.54 4.46 1.29
N ILE A 624 23.16 3.68 0.28
CA ILE A 624 21.97 2.82 0.31
C ILE A 624 22.45 1.37 0.19
N ASP A 625 22.38 0.62 1.27
CA ASP A 625 22.68 -0.82 1.27
C ASP A 625 21.42 -1.62 0.93
N GLU A 626 21.60 -2.80 0.34
CA GLU A 626 20.49 -3.64 -0.16
C GLU A 626 19.51 -2.88 -1.09
N ALA A 627 20.01 -1.91 -1.86
CA ALA A 627 19.20 -1.05 -2.73
C ALA A 627 18.36 -1.83 -3.76
N THR A 628 18.80 -3.04 -4.15
CA THR A 628 18.06 -3.93 -5.05
C THR A 628 16.79 -4.53 -4.45
N GLN A 629 16.59 -4.41 -3.14
CA GLN A 629 15.37 -4.85 -2.45
C GLN A 629 14.35 -3.71 -2.24
N ALA A 630 14.71 -2.47 -2.58
CA ALA A 630 13.78 -1.35 -2.53
C ALA A 630 12.84 -1.43 -3.75
N VAL A 631 11.54 -1.36 -3.49
CA VAL A 631 10.48 -1.25 -4.48
C VAL A 631 9.94 0.17 -4.45
#